data_AF-A0A2N3E8R3-F1
#
_entry.id   AF-A0A2N3E8R3-F1
#
_cell.length_a   1.000
_cell.length_b   1.000
_cell.length_c   1.000
_cell.angle_alpha   90.00
_cell.angle_beta   90.00
_cell.angle_gamma   90.00
#
_symmetry.space_group_name_H-M   'P 1'
#
loop_
_entity.id
_entity.type
_entity.pdbx_description
1 polymer ?
#
loop_
_entity_poly.entity_id
_entity_poly.type
_entity_poly.pdbx_seq_one_letter_code
_entity_poly.pdbx_strand_id
1 'polypeptide(L)'
;MSGLRFGAGRGNRLTLDHELRFPDSIGLLYAAFTQYAGFRVNGGEYKLMGLAPYGKPRYADAILDHLLDLRPDGSFRLDLSYFNYCHGLTMTSERFHALFGGPPRAPESPMTEREMDLAASI
;
A
#
# COMPACT_ATOMS: atom_id res chain seq x y z
N MET A 1 -10.28 6.49 14.81
CA MET A 1 -10.33 5.84 13.47
C MET A 1 -10.30 6.94 12.42
N SER A 2 -9.20 7.08 11.67
CA SER A 2 -9.09 8.06 10.58
C SER A 2 -9.46 7.39 9.25
N GLY A 3 -10.35 8.02 8.48
CA GLY A 3 -10.67 7.66 7.09
C GLY A 3 -10.14 8.74 6.14
N LEU A 4 -9.90 8.36 4.88
CA LEU A 4 -9.52 9.30 3.83
C LEU A 4 -10.79 9.94 3.29
N ARG A 5 -10.85 11.28 3.21
CA ARG A 5 -12.01 12.02 2.69
C ARG A 5 -11.59 12.89 1.52
N PHE A 6 -12.43 12.91 0.50
CA PHE A 6 -12.24 13.75 -0.67
C PHE A 6 -13.42 14.71 -0.80
N GLY A 7 -13.15 15.91 -1.26
CA GLY A 7 -14.15 16.96 -1.32
C GLY A 7 -13.65 18.21 -2.01
N ALA A 8 -14.57 19.07 -2.42
CA ALA A 8 -14.26 20.33 -3.07
C ALA A 8 -14.23 21.50 -2.07
N GLY A 9 -13.16 22.30 -2.13
CA GLY A 9 -13.09 23.61 -1.49
C GLY A 9 -13.61 24.70 -2.44
N ARG A 10 -14.56 25.52 -1.99
CA ARG A 10 -15.02 26.74 -2.70
C ARG A 10 -15.04 27.92 -1.73
N GLY A 11 -14.13 28.87 -1.93
CA GLY A 11 -13.96 30.01 -1.02
C GLY A 11 -13.58 29.55 0.39
N ASN A 12 -14.40 29.91 1.37
CA ASN A 12 -14.24 29.50 2.77
C ASN A 12 -15.05 28.25 3.15
N ARG A 13 -15.61 27.52 2.17
CA ARG A 13 -16.45 26.34 2.40
C ARG A 13 -15.77 25.08 1.86
N LEU A 14 -15.71 24.06 2.70
CA LEU A 14 -15.32 22.69 2.35
C LEU A 14 -16.58 21.83 2.25
N THR A 15 -16.76 21.16 1.12
CA THR A 15 -17.80 20.13 0.94
C THR A 15 -17.09 18.80 0.84
N LEU A 16 -17.46 17.83 1.68
CA LEU A 16 -16.89 16.47 1.65
C LEU A 16 -17.85 15.60 0.84
N ASP A 17 -17.38 15.06 -0.27
CA ASP A 17 -18.21 14.32 -1.22
C ASP A 17 -18.09 12.80 -0.97
N HIS A 18 -16.91 12.33 -0.56
CA HIS A 18 -16.63 10.91 -0.38
C HIS A 18 -15.74 10.64 0.85
N GLU A 19 -15.94 9.47 1.47
CA GLU A 19 -15.13 8.97 2.59
C GLU A 19 -14.80 7.48 2.37
N LEU A 20 -13.50 7.18 2.32
CA LEU A 20 -12.96 5.82 2.47
C LEU A 20 -12.78 5.56 3.96
N ARG A 21 -13.54 4.59 4.48
CA ARG A 21 -13.49 4.20 5.89
C ARG A 21 -12.47 3.08 6.09
N PHE A 22 -11.81 3.09 7.24
CA PHE A 22 -11.00 1.95 7.71
C PHE A 22 -11.83 0.65 7.65
N PRO A 23 -11.27 -0.50 7.23
CA PRO A 23 -9.86 -0.78 6.94
C PRO A 23 -9.40 -0.52 5.49
N ASP A 24 -10.28 -0.01 4.63
CA ASP A 24 -10.01 0.24 3.20
C ASP A 24 -9.20 1.54 3.00
N SER A 25 -7.98 1.57 3.54
CA SER A 25 -7.10 2.74 3.51
C SER A 25 -5.94 2.52 2.54
N ILE A 26 -5.87 3.36 1.50
CA ILE A 26 -4.67 3.49 0.65
C ILE A 26 -3.41 3.73 1.49
N GLY A 27 -3.52 4.48 2.59
CA GLY A 27 -2.39 4.70 3.49
C GLY A 27 -1.89 3.42 4.15
N LEU A 28 -2.80 2.49 4.50
CA LEU A 28 -2.41 1.19 5.05
C LEU A 28 -1.77 0.30 3.99
N LEU A 29 -2.33 0.30 2.78
CA LEU A 29 -1.73 -0.39 1.64
C LEU A 29 -0.29 0.07 1.42
N TYR A 30 -0.07 1.39 1.31
CA TYR A 30 1.26 1.95 1.10
C TYR A 30 2.20 1.67 2.28
N ALA A 31 1.69 1.69 3.51
CA ALA A 31 2.45 1.33 4.70
C ALA A 31 2.89 -0.14 4.71
N ALA A 32 2.05 -1.07 4.22
CA ALA A 32 2.45 -2.47 4.06
C ALA A 32 3.61 -2.62 3.08
N PHE A 33 3.56 -1.99 1.91
CA PHE A 33 4.67 -2.04 0.95
C PHE A 33 5.93 -1.36 1.52
N THR A 34 5.77 -0.27 2.26
CA THR A 34 6.87 0.43 2.92
C THR A 34 7.58 -0.49 3.91
N GLN A 35 6.81 -1.17 4.77
CA GLN A 35 7.33 -2.15 5.73
C GLN A 35 7.93 -3.38 5.02
N TYR A 36 7.29 -3.83 3.95
CA TYR A 36 7.68 -5.01 3.20
C TYR A 36 9.01 -4.82 2.45
N ALA A 37 9.27 -3.61 1.94
CA ALA A 37 10.56 -3.18 1.43
C ALA A 37 11.60 -2.91 2.54
N GLY A 38 11.30 -3.25 3.80
CA GLY A 38 12.22 -3.14 4.93
C GLY A 38 12.42 -1.72 5.45
N PHE A 39 11.51 -0.78 5.14
CA PHE A 39 11.54 0.57 5.67
C PHE A 39 10.64 0.72 6.91
N ARG A 40 10.89 1.78 7.67
CA ARG A 40 10.08 2.12 8.86
C ARG A 40 8.78 2.80 8.42
N VAL A 41 7.64 2.30 8.87
CA VAL A 41 6.33 2.95 8.69
C VAL A 41 6.30 4.28 9.44
N ASN A 42 5.62 5.30 8.88
CA ASN A 42 5.57 6.69 9.36
C ASN A 42 6.91 7.44 9.27
N GLY A 43 7.65 7.24 8.18
CA GLY A 43 8.95 7.88 7.95
C GLY A 43 9.83 7.18 6.91
N GLY A 44 9.30 6.19 6.20
CA GLY A 44 10.00 5.41 5.18
C GLY A 44 9.29 5.44 3.82
N GLU A 45 8.09 6.01 3.76
CA GLU A 45 7.25 6.10 2.57
C GLU A 45 7.98 6.85 1.46
N TYR A 46 8.69 7.93 1.78
CA TYR A 46 9.50 8.68 0.81
C TYR A 46 10.66 7.85 0.23
N LYS A 47 11.20 6.89 0.99
CA LYS A 47 12.25 5.99 0.49
C LYS A 47 11.68 5.00 -0.50
N LEU A 48 10.49 4.46 -0.21
CA LEU A 48 9.76 3.61 -1.16
C LEU A 48 9.45 4.37 -2.44
N MET A 49 8.88 5.58 -2.34
CA MET A 49 8.63 6.45 -3.49
C MET A 49 9.91 6.71 -4.30
N GLY A 50 11.03 6.95 -3.62
CA GLY A 50 12.33 7.19 -4.25
C GLY A 50 12.90 5.97 -5.00
N LEU A 51 12.45 4.75 -4.68
CA LEU A 51 12.86 3.53 -5.38
C LEU A 51 12.09 3.31 -6.69
N ALA A 52 10.87 3.84 -6.81
CA ALA A 52 9.99 3.60 -7.94
C ALA A 52 10.63 3.84 -9.33
N PRO A 53 11.47 4.88 -9.54
CA PRO A 53 12.11 5.10 -10.84
C PRO A 53 13.15 4.05 -11.24
N TYR A 54 13.62 3.22 -10.31
CA TYR A 54 14.66 2.21 -10.54
C TYR A 54 14.09 0.83 -10.87
N GLY A 55 12.78 0.63 -10.73
CA GLY A 55 12.10 -0.64 -10.99
C GLY A 55 11.21 -0.62 -12.22
N LYS A 56 10.52 -1.74 -12.43
CA LYS A 56 9.46 -1.92 -13.42
C LYS A 56 8.16 -2.29 -12.71
N PRO A 57 6.99 -1.84 -13.20
CA PRO A 57 5.69 -2.08 -12.56
C PRO A 57 5.19 -3.53 -12.78
N ARG A 58 6.02 -4.53 -12.46
CA ARG A 58 5.74 -5.95 -12.74
C ARG A 58 4.62 -6.54 -11.89
N TYR A 59 4.33 -5.92 -10.75
CA TYR A 59 3.34 -6.39 -9.80
C TYR A 59 2.04 -5.57 -9.83
N ALA A 60 1.92 -4.58 -10.73
CA ALA A 60 0.75 -3.71 -10.78
C ALA A 60 -0.54 -4.51 -10.98
N ASP A 61 -0.56 -5.43 -11.94
CA ASP A 61 -1.71 -6.32 -12.19
C ASP A 61 -2.00 -7.20 -10.97
N ALA A 62 -0.97 -7.81 -10.37
CA ALA A 62 -1.14 -8.64 -9.17
C ALA A 62 -1.71 -7.85 -7.98
N ILE A 63 -1.33 -6.59 -7.83
CA ILE A 63 -1.88 -5.70 -6.79
C ILE A 63 -3.36 -5.41 -7.08
N LEU A 64 -3.68 -5.05 -8.31
CA LEU A 64 -5.05 -4.74 -8.75
C LEU A 64 -5.97 -5.96 -8.69
N ASP A 65 -5.47 -7.15 -9.02
CA ASP A 65 -6.26 -8.39 -9.11
C ASP A 65 -6.45 -9.08 -7.76
N HIS A 66 -5.51 -8.91 -6.81
CA HIS A 66 -5.52 -9.65 -5.56
C HIS A 66 -5.65 -8.80 -4.31
N LEU A 67 -5.08 -7.60 -4.27
CA LEU A 67 -5.10 -6.77 -3.07
C LEU A 67 -6.30 -5.81 -3.04
N LEU A 68 -6.86 -5.51 -4.20
CA LEU A 68 -7.90 -4.50 -4.40
C LEU A 68 -9.14 -5.09 -5.07
N ASP A 69 -10.32 -4.82 -4.53
CA ASP A 69 -11.60 -4.92 -5.25
C ASP A 69 -11.94 -3.51 -5.77
N LEU A 70 -11.36 -3.11 -6.91
CA LEU A 70 -11.61 -1.81 -7.53
C LEU A 70 -12.94 -1.83 -8.30
N ARG A 71 -13.86 -0.96 -7.90
CA ARG A 71 -15.20 -0.87 -8.47
C ARG A 71 -15.25 0.20 -9.58
N PRO A 72 -16.23 0.12 -10.49
CA PRO A 72 -16.36 1.06 -11.61
C PRO A 72 -16.55 2.53 -11.18
N ASP A 73 -17.01 2.78 -9.95
CA ASP A 73 -17.18 4.12 -9.39
C ASP A 73 -15.89 4.68 -8.74
N GLY A 74 -14.78 3.94 -8.83
CA GLY A 74 -13.49 4.30 -8.24
C GLY A 74 -13.38 3.99 -6.74
N SER A 75 -14.46 3.49 -6.12
CA SER A 75 -14.35 2.94 -4.77
C SER A 75 -13.58 1.62 -4.81
N PHE A 76 -12.86 1.31 -3.74
CA PHE A 76 -12.16 0.03 -3.64
C PHE A 76 -12.28 -0.55 -2.24
N ARG A 77 -12.06 -1.86 -2.13
CA ARG A 77 -11.84 -2.54 -0.86
C ARG A 77 -10.52 -3.28 -0.87
N LEU A 78 -9.90 -3.40 0.31
CA LEU A 78 -8.69 -4.21 0.46
C LEU A 78 -9.07 -5.65 0.79
N ASP A 79 -8.45 -6.63 0.11
CA ASP A 79 -8.51 -8.02 0.55
C ASP A 79 -7.64 -8.20 1.80
N LEU A 80 -8.29 -8.12 2.96
CA LEU A 80 -7.63 -8.22 4.27
C LEU A 80 -6.95 -9.57 4.50
N SER A 81 -7.22 -10.61 3.71
CA SER A 81 -6.53 -11.89 3.84
C SER A 81 -5.04 -11.82 3.48
N TYR A 82 -4.61 -10.76 2.79
CA TYR A 82 -3.21 -10.48 2.52
C TYR A 82 -2.54 -9.67 3.63
N PHE A 83 -3.28 -9.16 4.61
CA PHE A 83 -2.76 -8.21 5.58
C PHE A 83 -3.00 -8.63 7.02
N ASN A 84 -2.11 -8.20 7.90
CA ASN A 84 -2.16 -8.52 9.34
C ASN A 84 -2.48 -7.29 10.21
N TYR A 85 -2.90 -6.16 9.62
CA TYR A 85 -3.11 -4.87 10.30
C TYR A 85 -4.00 -4.94 11.55
N CYS A 86 -4.99 -5.84 11.56
CA CYS A 86 -5.98 -5.93 12.62
C CYS A 86 -5.56 -6.88 13.77
N HIS A 87 -4.59 -7.76 13.54
CA HIS A 87 -4.38 -8.91 14.43
C HIS A 87 -2.90 -9.22 14.76
N GLY A 88 -1.93 -8.58 14.11
CA GLY A 88 -0.51 -8.94 14.23
C GLY A 88 0.43 -7.78 14.56
N LEU A 89 1.69 -8.13 14.85
CA LEU A 89 2.81 -7.20 14.98
C LEU A 89 3.44 -6.85 13.61
N THR A 90 2.95 -7.45 12.52
CA THR A 90 3.43 -7.28 11.15
C THR A 90 2.32 -6.73 10.25
N MET A 91 2.68 -6.04 9.16
CA MET A 91 1.69 -5.49 8.23
C MET A 91 1.18 -6.53 7.21
N THR A 92 2.04 -7.48 6.84
CA THR A 92 1.83 -8.42 5.72
C THR A 92 1.69 -9.87 6.21
N SER A 93 0.86 -10.64 5.51
CA SER A 93 0.61 -12.07 5.77
C SER A 93 1.48 -12.99 4.90
N GLU A 94 1.48 -14.29 5.19
CA GLU A 94 2.09 -15.32 4.33
C GLU A 94 1.53 -15.31 2.89
N ARG A 95 0.25 -14.96 2.70
CA ARG A 95 -0.34 -14.83 1.36
C ARG A 95 0.28 -13.67 0.58
N PHE A 96 0.60 -12.58 1.26
CA PHE A 96 1.33 -11.45 0.67
C PHE A 96 2.75 -11.88 0.28
N HIS A 97 3.41 -12.65 1.14
CA HIS A 97 4.77 -13.14 0.88
C HIS A 97 4.80 -14.08 -0.32
N ALA A 98 3.83 -14.99 -0.42
CA ALA A 98 3.66 -15.87 -1.57
C ALA A 98 3.38 -15.08 -2.86
N LEU A 99 2.55 -14.02 -2.79
CA LEU A 99 2.20 -13.19 -3.94
C LEU A 99 3.41 -12.43 -4.50
N PHE A 100 4.33 -11.96 -3.65
CA PHE A 100 5.49 -11.16 -4.05
C PHE A 100 6.82 -11.92 -3.94
N GLY A 101 6.78 -13.25 -3.90
CA GLY A 101 7.96 -14.10 -4.07
C GLY A 101 8.96 -14.08 -2.91
N GLY A 102 8.51 -13.98 -1.66
CA GLY A 102 9.37 -14.22 -0.48
C GLY A 102 8.97 -13.40 0.74
N PRO A 103 9.77 -13.40 1.82
CA PRO A 103 9.48 -12.61 3.02
C PRO A 103 9.81 -11.12 2.83
N PRO A 104 9.37 -10.25 3.76
CA PRO A 104 9.78 -8.86 3.83
C PRO A 104 11.31 -8.71 3.82
N ARG A 105 11.82 -7.67 3.18
CA ARG A 105 13.25 -7.36 3.20
C ARG A 105 13.69 -7.03 4.63
N ALA A 106 14.81 -7.61 5.07
CA ALA A 106 15.41 -7.26 6.35
C ALA A 106 15.87 -5.79 6.34
N PRO A 107 15.64 -5.00 7.40
CA PRO A 107 16.11 -3.61 7.47
C PRO A 107 17.61 -3.49 7.19
N GLU A 108 18.02 -2.40 6.54
CA GLU A 108 19.43 -2.11 6.19
C GLU A 108 20.19 -3.18 5.36
N SER A 109 19.51 -4.23 4.90
CA SER A 109 20.08 -5.18 3.93
C SER A 109 20.18 -4.57 2.51
N PRO A 110 20.99 -5.14 1.61
CA PRO A 110 21.08 -4.67 0.23
C PRO A 110 19.71 -4.63 -0.47
N MET A 111 19.46 -3.56 -1.23
CA MET A 111 18.26 -3.44 -2.04
C MET A 111 18.35 -4.34 -3.26
N THR A 112 17.27 -5.04 -3.62
CA THR A 112 17.22 -5.88 -4.81
C THR A 112 16.24 -5.31 -5.85
N GLU A 113 16.30 -5.84 -7.07
CA GLU A 113 15.34 -5.50 -8.14
C GLU A 113 13.90 -5.76 -7.68
N ARG A 114 13.65 -6.76 -6.82
CA ARG A 114 12.33 -7.06 -6.28
C ARG A 114 11.71 -5.87 -5.55
N GLU A 115 12.46 -5.21 -4.66
CA GLU A 115 11.95 -4.05 -3.92
C GLU A 115 11.77 -2.81 -4.81
N MET A 116 12.61 -2.66 -5.83
CA MET A 116 12.44 -1.59 -6.83
C MET A 116 11.18 -1.82 -7.67
N ASP A 117 10.96 -3.04 -8.13
CA ASP A 117 9.77 -3.43 -8.89
C ASP A 117 8.50 -3.31 -8.05
N LEU A 118 8.55 -3.67 -6.77
CA LEU A 118 7.45 -3.46 -5.82
C LEU A 118 7.13 -1.96 -5.67
N ALA A 119 8.16 -1.13 -5.49
CA ALA A 119 7.99 0.33 -5.39
C ALA A 119 7.44 0.96 -6.67
N ALA A 120 7.83 0.45 -7.84
CA ALA A 120 7.34 0.92 -9.13
C ALA A 120 5.90 0.47 -9.42
N SER A 121 5.43 -0.59 -8.76
CA SER A 121 4.12 -1.21 -9.01
C SER A 121 2.99 -0.65 -8.14
N ILE A 122 3.30 0.05 -7.05
CA ILE A 122 2.34 0.50 -6.03
C ILE A 122 2.08 2.01 -6.05
#